data_AF-A0A9W7YA23-F1
#
_entry.id   AF-A0A9W7YA23-F1
#
_cell.length_a   1.000
_cell.length_b   1.000
_cell.length_c   1.000
_cell.angle_alpha   90.00
_cell.angle_beta   90.00
_cell.angle_gamma   90.00
#
_symmetry.space_group_name_H-M   'P 1'
#
loop_
_entity.id
_entity.type
_entity.pdbx_description
1 polymer ?
#
loop_
_entity_poly.entity_id
_entity_poly.type
_entity_poly.pdbx_seq_one_letter_code
_entity_poly.pdbx_strand_id
1 'polypeptide(L)'
;MATQARIGSLISGRLIAGRWAQTSLRFLATRRTYAAPVHDFEKYNPEVVERDWYEWWQRRGLFQPKQGDDASSAGRFSMLLPPPNVTGILHIGHALTLSIQDAMARWNRMHGRSVNWVPGTDHAGISMQSVVEKKLKRETGQTRHDLGRSAFIAEVWKWKQEHSSHIKDQTMRIGASLNWDAEFFTMDAQHSQVVSEAFIRLYDAGLIYRATKMVNWSCALQSVISDIEFGVLHAIEFPIIDPPSGGPRMLRVETTRPETMLGDVALAIGSGDARYKVGWAFLGVAVANTVLQRRQAASLARSMCALISS
;
A
#
# COMPACT_ATOMS: atom_id res chain seq x y z
N MET A 1 -30.13 -32.34 -23.25
CA MET A 1 -30.48 -31.01 -22.73
C MET A 1 -29.67 -29.95 -23.49
N ALA A 2 -30.40 -29.07 -24.16
CA ALA A 2 -30.09 -27.76 -24.73
C ALA A 2 -28.64 -27.39 -25.17
N THR A 3 -28.38 -27.20 -26.47
CA THR A 3 -28.47 -25.93 -27.25
C THR A 3 -27.33 -24.93 -26.98
N GLN A 4 -26.43 -24.74 -27.96
CA GLN A 4 -25.72 -23.48 -28.14
C GLN A 4 -26.02 -22.91 -29.53
N ALA A 5 -26.40 -21.64 -29.51
CA ALA A 5 -27.01 -20.87 -30.57
C ALA A 5 -26.04 -20.47 -31.69
N ARG A 6 -26.60 -20.36 -32.91
CA ARG A 6 -26.01 -19.65 -34.04
C ARG A 6 -26.29 -18.14 -33.89
N ILE A 7 -25.28 -17.31 -34.10
CA ILE A 7 -25.42 -15.90 -34.48
C ILE A 7 -24.50 -15.66 -35.67
N GLY A 8 -25.04 -15.06 -36.73
CA GLY A 8 -24.27 -14.63 -37.89
C GLY A 8 -25.05 -14.73 -39.19
N SER A 9 -26.04 -13.85 -39.37
CA SER A 9 -26.64 -13.58 -40.68
C SER A 9 -26.54 -12.10 -41.01
N LEU A 10 -26.54 -11.85 -42.32
CA LEU A 10 -26.93 -10.63 -43.02
C LEU A 10 -25.83 -9.61 -43.37
N ILE A 11 -25.26 -9.79 -44.56
CA ILE A 11 -25.12 -8.68 -45.51
C ILE A 11 -25.80 -9.12 -46.80
N SER A 12 -26.99 -8.56 -47.09
CA SER A 12 -27.73 -8.78 -48.33
C SER A 12 -27.51 -7.60 -49.28
N GLY A 13 -26.75 -7.83 -50.35
CA GLY A 13 -26.72 -6.96 -51.53
C GLY A 13 -27.47 -7.65 -52.68
N ARG A 14 -28.58 -7.07 -53.13
CA ARG A 14 -29.31 -7.50 -54.34
C ARG A 14 -28.58 -6.98 -55.58
N LEU A 15 -28.20 -7.88 -56.49
CA LEU A 15 -27.91 -7.54 -57.88
C LEU A 15 -28.81 -8.35 -58.82
N ILE A 16 -29.11 -7.69 -59.94
CA ILE A 16 -30.23 -7.86 -60.87
C ILE A 16 -30.16 -9.20 -61.64
N ALA A 17 -31.34 -9.77 -61.90
CA ALA A 17 -31.52 -11.02 -62.62
C ALA A 17 -31.37 -10.86 -64.15
N GLY A 18 -30.52 -11.69 -64.75
CA GLY A 18 -30.44 -11.92 -66.19
C GLY A 18 -30.40 -13.42 -66.46
N ARG A 19 -31.42 -13.93 -67.16
CA ARG A 19 -31.63 -15.35 -67.49
C ARG A 19 -30.61 -15.86 -68.51
N TRP A 20 -29.89 -16.92 -68.15
CA TRP A 20 -29.24 -17.83 -69.11
C TRP A 20 -29.50 -19.29 -68.71
N ALA A 21 -29.67 -20.12 -69.74
CA ALA A 21 -30.33 -21.42 -69.75
C ALA A 21 -29.76 -22.47 -68.78
N GLN A 22 -30.66 -23.33 -68.31
CA GLN A 22 -30.36 -24.53 -67.53
C GLN A 22 -29.45 -25.48 -68.31
N THR A 23 -28.17 -25.51 -67.94
CA THR A 23 -27.31 -26.69 -68.12
C THR A 23 -26.97 -27.17 -66.73
N SER A 24 -27.67 -28.20 -66.25
CA SER A 24 -27.42 -28.78 -64.94
C SER A 24 -26.12 -29.59 -64.95
N LEU A 25 -24.98 -28.90 -64.85
CA LEU A 25 -23.72 -29.47 -64.41
C LEU A 25 -23.90 -29.86 -62.94
N ARG A 26 -24.22 -31.13 -62.68
CA ARG A 26 -24.07 -31.71 -61.35
C ARG A 26 -22.58 -31.79 -61.05
N PHE A 27 -22.03 -30.74 -60.45
CA PHE A 27 -20.77 -30.86 -59.73
C PHE A 27 -21.01 -31.84 -58.57
N LEU A 28 -20.62 -33.11 -58.77
CA LEU A 28 -20.32 -34.01 -57.67
C LEU A 28 -19.08 -33.44 -56.98
N ALA A 29 -19.29 -32.45 -56.10
CA ALA A 29 -18.27 -32.06 -55.15
C ALA A 29 -18.09 -33.22 -54.18
N THR A 30 -17.25 -34.19 -54.54
CA THR A 30 -16.67 -35.10 -53.56
C THR A 30 -15.87 -34.24 -52.63
N ARG A 31 -16.45 -33.95 -51.46
CA ARG A 31 -15.76 -33.26 -50.37
C ARG A 31 -14.72 -34.24 -49.83
N ARG A 32 -13.58 -34.36 -50.52
CA ARG A 32 -12.37 -34.96 -49.92
C ARG A 32 -11.91 -33.97 -48.86
N THR A 33 -12.39 -34.17 -47.64
CA THR A 33 -11.76 -33.60 -46.46
C THR A 33 -10.38 -34.23 -46.36
N TYR A 34 -9.36 -33.52 -46.81
CA TYR A 34 -8.01 -33.81 -46.35
C TYR A 34 -8.00 -33.45 -44.87
N ALA A 35 -8.10 -34.45 -43.99
CA ALA A 35 -7.72 -34.26 -42.61
C ALA A 35 -6.23 -33.94 -42.64
N ALA A 36 -5.87 -32.69 -42.34
CA ALA A 36 -4.49 -32.40 -41.97
C ALA A 36 -4.11 -33.40 -40.86
N PRO A 37 -2.92 -34.02 -40.90
CA PRO A 37 -2.49 -34.86 -39.79
C PRO A 37 -2.66 -34.05 -38.52
N VAL A 38 -3.57 -34.51 -37.66
CA VAL A 38 -3.69 -33.98 -36.31
C VAL A 38 -2.42 -34.45 -35.63
N HIS A 39 -1.39 -33.60 -35.66
CA HIS A 39 -0.30 -33.75 -34.72
C HIS A 39 -0.95 -33.60 -33.35
N ASP A 40 -1.12 -34.71 -32.65
CA ASP A 40 -1.47 -34.74 -31.24
C ASP A 40 -0.25 -34.21 -30.49
N PHE A 41 -0.03 -32.90 -30.56
CA PHE A 41 0.96 -32.26 -29.71
C PHE A 41 0.44 -32.47 -28.28
N GLU A 42 1.22 -33.17 -27.46
CA GLU A 42 0.96 -33.25 -26.04
C GLU A 42 0.66 -31.85 -25.52
N LYS A 43 -0.47 -31.69 -24.82
CA LYS A 43 -0.90 -30.40 -24.30
C LYS A 43 0.22 -29.84 -23.43
N TYR A 44 0.59 -28.58 -23.65
CA TYR A 44 1.59 -27.90 -22.83
C TYR A 44 1.22 -28.01 -21.34
N ASN A 45 2.11 -28.60 -20.56
CA ASN A 45 2.00 -28.70 -19.11
C ASN A 45 3.04 -27.77 -18.46
N PRO A 46 2.64 -26.57 -17.99
CA PRO A 46 3.57 -25.63 -17.38
C PRO A 46 4.22 -26.18 -16.12
N GLU A 47 3.54 -27.02 -15.34
CA GLU A 47 4.10 -27.59 -14.11
C GLU A 47 5.32 -28.46 -14.40
N VAL A 48 5.27 -29.27 -15.46
CA VAL A 48 6.39 -30.12 -15.88
C VAL A 48 7.52 -29.29 -16.45
N VAL A 49 7.21 -28.28 -17.26
CA VAL A 49 8.23 -27.44 -17.89
C VAL A 49 8.93 -26.59 -16.85
N GLU A 50 8.21 -25.82 -16.04
CA GLU A 50 8.76 -24.82 -15.13
C GLU A 50 9.55 -25.39 -13.95
N ARG A 51 9.23 -26.61 -13.49
CA ARG A 51 9.76 -27.20 -12.26
C ARG A 51 11.29 -27.13 -12.16
N ASP A 52 11.97 -27.40 -13.26
CA ASP A 52 13.43 -27.58 -13.26
C ASP A 52 14.18 -26.34 -13.82
N TRP A 53 13.47 -25.39 -14.46
CA TRP A 53 14.09 -24.22 -15.11
C TRP A 53 14.72 -23.24 -14.12
N TYR A 54 14.05 -22.97 -13.00
CA TYR A 54 14.54 -21.95 -12.08
C TYR A 54 15.85 -22.35 -11.42
N GLU A 55 15.92 -23.60 -10.96
CA GLU A 55 17.15 -24.17 -10.40
C GLU A 55 18.27 -24.20 -11.45
N TRP A 56 17.94 -24.51 -12.71
CA TRP A 56 18.91 -24.46 -13.80
C TRP A 56 19.43 -23.04 -14.05
N TRP A 57 18.56 -22.02 -14.08
CA TRP A 57 18.96 -20.62 -14.25
C TRP A 57 19.88 -20.13 -13.13
N GLN A 58 19.57 -20.50 -11.87
CA GLN A 58 20.40 -20.15 -10.73
C GLN A 58 21.76 -20.84 -10.76
N ARG A 59 21.82 -22.16 -11.02
CA ARG A 59 23.08 -22.91 -11.14
C ARG A 59 24.00 -22.37 -12.23
N ARG A 60 23.42 -21.80 -13.29
CA ARG A 60 24.14 -21.17 -14.39
C ARG A 60 24.54 -19.71 -14.12
N GLY A 61 24.13 -19.12 -12.98
CA GLY A 61 24.45 -17.73 -12.64
C GLY A 61 23.84 -16.70 -13.58
N LEU A 62 22.76 -17.04 -14.31
CA LEU A 62 22.23 -16.19 -15.41
C LEU A 62 21.64 -14.85 -14.94
N PHE A 63 21.38 -14.73 -13.64
CA PHE A 63 20.78 -13.54 -13.05
C PHE A 63 21.80 -12.57 -12.48
N GLN A 64 23.06 -12.98 -12.36
CA GLN A 64 24.15 -12.13 -11.86
C GLN A 64 24.50 -11.05 -12.89
N PRO A 65 24.86 -9.83 -12.43
CA PRO A 65 25.38 -8.80 -13.31
C PRO A 65 26.72 -9.23 -13.90
N LYS A 66 26.94 -8.96 -15.19
CA LYS A 66 28.24 -9.17 -15.84
C LYS A 66 29.30 -8.27 -15.19
N GLN A 67 30.45 -8.85 -14.85
CA GLN A 67 31.59 -8.16 -14.20
C GLN A 67 32.74 -7.90 -15.18
N GLY A 68 33.63 -6.95 -14.86
CA GLY A 68 34.87 -6.71 -15.63
C GLY A 68 34.65 -6.28 -17.08
N ASP A 69 35.52 -6.73 -17.99
CA ASP A 69 35.47 -6.44 -19.43
C ASP A 69 34.23 -7.01 -20.14
N ASP A 70 33.49 -7.92 -19.48
CA ASP A 70 32.18 -8.41 -19.92
C ASP A 70 31.02 -7.44 -19.60
N ALA A 71 31.28 -6.37 -18.83
CA ALA A 71 30.33 -5.27 -18.65
C ALA A 71 30.18 -4.58 -20.00
N SER A 72 29.12 -4.95 -20.72
CA SER A 72 28.98 -4.58 -22.13
C SER A 72 29.12 -3.08 -22.38
N SER A 73 29.63 -2.76 -23.56
CA SER A 73 29.54 -1.41 -24.14
C SER A 73 28.11 -0.87 -24.18
N ALA A 74 27.09 -1.72 -24.05
CA ALA A 74 25.67 -1.34 -23.99
C ALA A 74 25.24 -0.73 -22.63
N GLY A 75 26.10 -0.77 -21.61
CA GLY A 75 25.91 -0.10 -20.33
C GLY A 75 25.32 -0.97 -19.21
N ARG A 76 25.00 -0.31 -18.08
CA ARG A 76 24.48 -0.94 -16.85
C ARG A 76 23.01 -0.60 -16.66
N PHE A 77 22.23 -1.55 -16.15
CA PHE A 77 20.85 -1.33 -15.72
C PHE A 77 20.69 -1.91 -14.32
N SER A 78 20.29 -1.10 -13.34
CA SER A 78 20.06 -1.58 -11.98
C SER A 78 18.72 -1.10 -11.46
N MET A 79 18.04 -1.99 -10.74
CA MET A 79 16.78 -1.68 -10.08
C MET A 79 16.66 -2.48 -8.79
N LEU A 80 15.91 -1.93 -7.85
CA LEU A 80 15.56 -2.58 -6.60
C LEU A 80 14.18 -3.22 -6.76
N LEU A 81 14.02 -4.46 -6.32
CA LEU A 81 12.70 -4.98 -6.00
C LEU A 81 12.19 -4.20 -4.78
N PRO A 82 11.02 -3.52 -4.84
CA PRO A 82 10.41 -2.94 -3.66
C PRO A 82 10.28 -4.04 -2.60
N PRO A 83 10.98 -3.93 -1.46
CA PRO A 83 11.14 -5.06 -0.56
C PRO A 83 9.79 -5.41 0.06
N PRO A 84 9.26 -6.63 -0.14
CA PRO A 84 8.01 -7.03 0.51
C PRO A 84 8.18 -7.04 2.03
N ASN A 85 7.12 -6.62 2.71
CA ASN A 85 7.02 -6.66 4.16
C ASN A 85 7.01 -8.11 4.66
N VAL A 86 7.80 -8.43 5.68
CA VAL A 86 7.83 -9.78 6.30
C VAL A 86 6.63 -10.00 7.25
N THR A 87 5.43 -9.71 6.76
CA THR A 87 4.18 -9.74 7.51
C THR A 87 3.24 -10.88 7.08
N GLY A 88 3.58 -11.61 6.02
CA GLY A 88 2.72 -12.67 5.49
C GLY A 88 3.21 -13.23 4.14
N ILE A 89 2.25 -13.77 3.38
CA ILE A 89 2.44 -14.41 2.07
C ILE A 89 2.22 -13.38 0.95
N LEU A 90 2.96 -13.50 -0.16
CA LEU A 90 2.77 -12.64 -1.33
C LEU A 90 1.41 -12.89 -1.99
N HIS A 91 0.68 -11.80 -2.27
CA HIS A 91 -0.56 -11.79 -3.04
C HIS A 91 -0.38 -11.33 -4.51
N ILE A 92 -1.44 -11.37 -5.32
CA ILE A 92 -1.42 -11.05 -6.77
C ILE A 92 -0.83 -9.67 -7.13
N GLY A 93 -1.01 -8.66 -6.28
CA GLY A 93 -0.34 -7.35 -6.48
C GLY A 93 1.20 -7.43 -6.51
N HIS A 94 1.80 -8.32 -5.72
CA HIS A 94 3.25 -8.58 -5.79
C HIS A 94 3.60 -9.30 -7.09
N ALA A 95 2.80 -10.27 -7.52
CA ALA A 95 3.01 -10.98 -8.78
C ALA A 95 2.97 -10.03 -10.00
N LEU A 96 2.07 -9.05 -10.00
CA LEU A 96 2.02 -8.01 -11.03
C LEU A 96 3.32 -7.18 -11.05
N THR A 97 3.77 -6.71 -9.89
CA THR A 97 5.00 -5.90 -9.77
C THR A 97 6.23 -6.69 -10.21
N LEU A 98 6.36 -7.94 -9.73
CA LEU A 98 7.44 -8.86 -10.12
C LEU A 98 7.45 -9.10 -11.61
N SER A 99 6.29 -9.37 -12.22
CA SER A 99 6.20 -9.65 -13.66
C SER A 99 6.65 -8.48 -14.53
N ILE A 100 6.25 -7.26 -14.16
CA ILE A 100 6.64 -6.04 -14.89
C ILE A 100 8.15 -5.80 -14.76
N GLN A 101 8.69 -5.84 -13.53
CA GLN A 101 10.11 -5.63 -13.30
C GLN A 101 10.96 -6.74 -13.95
N ASP A 102 10.53 -8.00 -13.89
CA ASP A 102 11.24 -9.11 -14.51
C ASP A 102 11.30 -8.96 -16.04
N ALA A 103 10.20 -8.56 -16.68
CA ALA A 103 10.20 -8.26 -18.11
C ALA A 103 11.22 -7.17 -18.46
N MET A 104 11.32 -6.11 -17.66
CA MET A 104 12.32 -5.06 -17.84
C MET A 104 13.76 -5.58 -17.65
N ALA A 105 14.01 -6.40 -16.63
CA ALA A 105 15.32 -7.03 -16.41
C ALA A 105 15.73 -7.88 -17.61
N ARG A 106 14.83 -8.77 -18.05
CA ARG A 106 15.07 -9.68 -19.18
C ARG A 106 15.31 -8.92 -20.47
N TRP A 107 14.48 -7.92 -20.77
CA TRP A 107 14.63 -7.08 -21.95
C TRP A 107 15.99 -6.37 -21.97
N ASN A 108 16.41 -5.74 -20.86
CA ASN A 108 17.73 -5.09 -20.79
C ASN A 108 18.88 -6.10 -20.93
N ARG A 109 18.75 -7.29 -20.32
CA ARG A 109 19.76 -8.36 -20.40
C ARG A 109 19.90 -8.87 -21.84
N MET A 110 18.78 -8.99 -22.57
CA MET A 110 18.76 -9.34 -24.00
C MET A 110 19.36 -8.24 -24.89
N HIS A 111 19.28 -6.97 -24.48
CA HIS A 111 19.98 -5.85 -25.13
C HIS A 111 21.46 -5.77 -24.75
N GLY A 112 22.01 -6.82 -24.12
CA GLY A 112 23.41 -6.93 -23.77
C GLY A 112 23.81 -6.18 -22.51
N ARG A 113 22.94 -5.37 -21.89
CA ARG A 113 23.27 -4.58 -20.69
C ARG A 113 23.64 -5.46 -19.50
N SER A 114 24.53 -4.97 -18.63
CA SER A 114 24.79 -5.60 -17.33
C SER A 114 23.65 -5.24 -16.37
N VAL A 115 22.77 -6.22 -16.09
CA VAL A 115 21.56 -6.06 -15.30
C VAL A 115 21.78 -6.49 -13.86
N ASN A 116 21.49 -5.60 -12.90
CA ASN A 116 21.47 -5.92 -11.47
C ASN A 116 20.09 -5.60 -10.89
N TRP A 117 19.24 -6.62 -10.78
CA TRP A 117 17.94 -6.54 -10.11
C TRP A 117 18.05 -7.10 -8.69
N VAL A 118 18.07 -6.21 -7.71
CA VAL A 118 18.42 -6.54 -6.32
C VAL A 118 17.16 -6.93 -5.54
N PRO A 119 17.07 -8.15 -4.98
CA PRO A 119 16.02 -8.54 -4.07
C PRO A 119 16.28 -7.98 -2.66
N GLY A 120 15.23 -7.78 -1.89
CA GLY A 120 15.36 -7.53 -0.46
C GLY A 120 14.03 -7.72 0.25
N THR A 121 14.06 -7.73 1.58
CA THR A 121 12.85 -7.83 2.42
C THR A 121 12.82 -6.74 3.48
N ASP A 122 11.62 -6.25 3.80
CA ASP A 122 11.42 -5.18 4.77
C ASP A 122 10.91 -5.74 6.10
N HIS A 123 11.61 -5.42 7.19
CA HIS A 123 11.21 -5.68 8.56
C HIS A 123 9.82 -5.13 8.92
N ALA A 124 9.33 -4.10 8.21
CA ALA A 124 8.00 -3.53 8.31
C ALA A 124 7.59 -3.02 9.71
N GLY A 125 8.56 -2.79 10.60
CA GLY A 125 8.40 -2.22 11.94
C GLY A 125 7.10 -2.58 12.65
N ILE A 126 6.18 -1.60 12.72
CA ILE A 126 4.88 -1.69 13.41
C ILE A 126 3.98 -2.79 12.83
N SER A 127 3.98 -2.97 11.50
CA SER A 127 3.14 -3.97 10.84
C SER A 127 3.56 -5.39 11.23
N MET A 128 4.87 -5.66 11.25
CA MET A 128 5.40 -6.94 11.71
C MET A 128 5.11 -7.16 13.20
N GLN A 129 5.39 -6.16 14.04
CA GLN A 129 5.10 -6.25 15.48
C GLN A 129 3.62 -6.61 15.74
N SER A 130 2.71 -5.94 15.04
CA SER A 130 1.26 -6.17 15.19
C SER A 130 0.83 -7.58 14.79
N VAL A 131 1.44 -8.15 13.76
CA VAL A 131 1.15 -9.52 13.30
C VAL A 131 1.70 -10.54 14.29
N VAL A 132 2.93 -10.37 14.77
CA VAL A 132 3.54 -11.27 15.75
C VAL A 132 2.81 -11.22 17.10
N GLU A 133 2.39 -10.04 17.56
CA GLU A 133 1.58 -9.90 18.77
C GLU A 133 0.23 -10.63 18.65
N LYS A 134 -0.45 -10.51 17.51
CA LYS A 134 -1.72 -11.23 17.26
C LYS A 134 -1.51 -12.74 17.22
N LYS A 135 -0.42 -13.21 16.59
CA LYS A 135 -0.05 -14.62 16.55
C LYS A 135 0.19 -15.16 17.96
N LEU A 136 1.03 -14.48 18.74
CA LEU A 136 1.35 -14.83 20.11
C LEU A 136 0.09 -14.95 20.97
N LYS A 137 -0.77 -13.92 20.94
CA LYS A 137 -2.02 -13.92 21.69
C LYS A 137 -2.95 -15.08 21.29
N ARG A 138 -2.98 -15.45 20.02
CA ARG A 138 -3.80 -16.58 19.52
C ARG A 138 -3.25 -17.94 19.96
N GLU A 139 -1.93 -18.10 19.96
CA GLU A 139 -1.28 -19.40 20.20
C GLU A 139 -1.04 -19.68 21.68
N THR A 140 -0.64 -18.67 22.46
CA THR A 140 -0.28 -18.84 23.88
C THR A 140 -1.20 -18.07 24.83
N GLY A 141 -2.05 -17.17 24.31
CA GLY A 141 -2.85 -16.26 25.14
C GLY A 141 -2.04 -15.10 25.74
N GLN A 142 -0.72 -15.06 25.53
CA GLN A 142 0.17 -14.06 26.12
C GLN A 142 0.27 -12.79 25.26
N THR A 143 0.67 -11.69 25.90
CA THR A 143 1.00 -10.42 25.24
C THR A 143 2.52 -10.22 25.17
N ARG A 144 2.98 -9.27 24.35
CA ARG A 144 4.41 -8.90 24.30
C ARG A 144 4.96 -8.40 25.65
N HIS A 145 4.08 -7.89 26.52
CA HIS A 145 4.46 -7.42 27.84
C HIS A 145 4.72 -8.58 28.80
N ASP A 146 3.97 -9.68 28.66
CA ASP A 146 4.14 -10.88 29.47
C ASP A 146 5.45 -11.61 29.14
N LEU A 147 5.85 -11.62 27.86
CA LEU A 147 7.13 -12.19 27.41
C LEU A 147 8.35 -11.35 27.79
N GLY A 148 8.19 -10.02 27.81
CA GLY A 148 9.31 -9.09 27.88
C GLY A 148 10.05 -8.92 26.55
N ARG A 149 10.87 -7.86 26.47
CA ARG A 149 11.46 -7.36 25.21
C ARG A 149 12.36 -8.38 24.52
N SER A 150 13.29 -9.00 25.23
CA SER A 150 14.29 -9.88 24.62
C SER A 150 13.65 -11.14 24.02
N ALA A 151 12.72 -11.77 24.75
CA ALA A 151 11.99 -12.93 24.26
C ALA A 151 11.07 -12.57 23.08
N PHE A 152 10.39 -11.43 23.14
CA PHE A 152 9.56 -10.97 22.02
C PHE A 152 10.38 -10.70 20.76
N ILE A 153 11.57 -10.09 20.88
CA ILE A 153 12.48 -9.89 19.74
C ILE A 153 12.90 -11.23 19.14
N ALA A 154 13.17 -12.26 19.95
CA ALA A 154 13.50 -13.58 19.44
C ALA A 154 12.35 -14.19 18.62
N GLU A 155 11.09 -14.06 19.07
CA GLU A 155 9.91 -14.50 18.31
C GLU A 155 9.74 -13.74 16.99
N VAL A 156 10.01 -12.44 16.99
CA VAL A 156 10.05 -11.61 15.77
C VAL A 156 11.07 -12.14 14.76
N TRP A 157 12.29 -12.47 15.21
CA TRP A 157 13.32 -13.00 14.32
C TRP A 157 12.97 -14.38 13.78
N LYS A 158 12.36 -15.24 14.60
CA LYS A 158 11.84 -16.54 14.17
C LYS A 158 10.78 -16.37 13.09
N TRP A 159 9.81 -15.49 13.32
CA TRP A 159 8.79 -15.12 12.33
C TRP A 159 9.43 -14.63 11.03
N LYS A 160 10.44 -13.76 11.12
CA LYS A 160 11.16 -13.23 9.96
C LYS A 160 11.77 -14.35 9.13
N GLN A 161 12.44 -15.31 9.76
CA GLN A 161 13.10 -16.41 9.07
C GLN A 161 12.08 -17.26 8.31
N GLU A 162 11.00 -17.68 8.97
CA GLU A 162 9.92 -18.48 8.38
C GLU A 162 9.29 -17.77 7.16
N HIS A 163 8.93 -16.49 7.30
CA HIS A 163 8.24 -15.75 6.25
C HIS A 163 9.16 -15.31 5.11
N SER A 164 10.42 -14.98 5.40
CA SER A 164 11.40 -14.63 4.36
C SER A 164 11.63 -15.81 3.41
N SER A 165 11.71 -17.04 3.94
CA SER A 165 11.80 -18.24 3.07
C SER A 165 10.58 -18.39 2.17
N HIS A 166 9.37 -18.21 2.70
CA HIS A 166 8.15 -18.30 1.88
C HIS A 166 8.09 -17.24 0.77
N ILE A 167 8.43 -15.98 1.10
CA ILE A 167 8.50 -14.89 0.12
C ILE A 167 9.50 -15.22 -0.99
N LYS A 168 10.67 -15.74 -0.61
CA LYS A 168 11.72 -16.16 -1.54
C LYS A 168 11.22 -17.27 -2.47
N ASP A 169 10.64 -18.33 -1.91
CA ASP A 169 10.11 -19.47 -2.68
C ASP A 169 9.01 -19.04 -3.65
N GLN A 170 8.08 -18.19 -3.22
CA GLN A 170 7.02 -17.66 -4.10
C GLN A 170 7.60 -16.82 -5.24
N THR A 171 8.58 -15.99 -4.94
CA THR A 171 9.25 -15.14 -5.93
C THR A 171 10.02 -15.98 -6.95
N MET A 172 10.70 -17.03 -6.49
CA MET A 172 11.38 -18.01 -7.35
C MET A 172 10.37 -18.79 -8.21
N ARG A 173 9.24 -19.21 -7.65
CA ARG A 173 8.20 -19.95 -8.38
C ARG A 173 7.55 -19.14 -9.50
N ILE A 174 7.44 -17.81 -9.33
CA ILE A 174 7.00 -16.88 -10.38
C ILE A 174 8.03 -16.75 -11.50
N GLY A 175 9.29 -17.15 -11.27
CA GLY A 175 10.35 -17.10 -12.27
C GLY A 175 11.12 -15.78 -12.31
N ALA A 176 11.08 -14.97 -11.24
CA ALA A 176 11.75 -13.68 -11.20
C ALA A 176 13.28 -13.81 -11.31
N SER A 177 13.89 -13.12 -12.27
CA SER A 177 15.33 -13.15 -12.58
C SER A 177 16.20 -12.25 -11.68
N LEU A 178 15.97 -12.35 -10.38
CA LEU A 178 16.63 -11.56 -9.32
C LEU A 178 18.06 -12.03 -9.05
N ASN A 179 18.91 -11.09 -8.68
CA ASN A 179 20.26 -11.35 -8.20
C ASN A 179 20.25 -11.71 -6.69
N TRP A 180 20.04 -12.98 -6.37
CA TRP A 180 19.98 -13.45 -4.97
C TRP A 180 21.28 -13.28 -4.18
N ASP A 181 22.42 -13.09 -4.84
CA ASP A 181 23.71 -12.85 -4.15
C ASP A 181 23.77 -11.46 -3.52
N ALA A 182 22.93 -10.53 -4.00
CA ALA A 182 22.81 -9.18 -3.48
C ALA A 182 21.58 -9.01 -2.57
N GLU A 183 20.95 -10.11 -2.14
CA GLU A 183 19.79 -10.07 -1.25
C GLU A 183 20.11 -9.32 0.05
N PHE A 184 19.23 -8.40 0.44
CA PHE A 184 19.36 -7.66 1.68
C PHE A 184 18.10 -7.71 2.55
N PHE A 185 18.28 -7.50 3.84
CA PHE A 185 17.20 -7.24 4.77
C PHE A 185 17.43 -5.90 5.47
N THR A 186 16.35 -5.13 5.66
CA THR A 186 16.44 -3.73 6.14
C THR A 186 17.07 -3.59 7.53
N MET A 187 17.04 -4.63 8.37
CA MET A 187 17.70 -4.63 9.69
C MET A 187 19.01 -5.42 9.72
N ASP A 188 19.59 -5.79 8.57
CA ASP A 188 20.93 -6.36 8.56
C ASP A 188 21.96 -5.37 9.11
N ALA A 189 23.08 -5.88 9.63
CA ALA A 189 24.09 -5.07 10.30
C ALA A 189 24.61 -3.93 9.40
N GLN A 190 24.89 -4.23 8.13
CA GLN A 190 25.35 -3.24 7.15
C GLN A 190 24.29 -2.16 6.89
N HIS A 191 23.03 -2.54 6.69
CA HIS A 191 21.94 -1.59 6.43
C HIS A 191 21.67 -0.71 7.67
N SER A 192 21.71 -1.31 8.86
CA SER A 192 21.55 -0.59 10.13
C SER A 192 22.63 0.47 10.34
N GLN A 193 23.88 0.18 9.94
CA GLN A 193 24.97 1.17 9.95
C GLN A 193 24.71 2.32 8.99
N VAL A 194 24.28 2.03 7.75
CA VAL A 194 23.96 3.06 6.75
C VAL A 194 22.80 3.94 7.20
N VAL A 195 21.76 3.37 7.82
CA VAL A 195 20.65 4.16 8.39
C VAL A 195 21.13 5.06 9.53
N SER A 196 22.03 4.56 10.38
CA SER A 196 22.63 5.35 11.46
C SER A 196 23.47 6.51 10.92
N GLU A 197 24.28 6.27 9.88
CA GLU A 197 25.05 7.30 9.21
C GLU A 197 24.15 8.34 8.53
N ALA A 198 23.09 7.90 7.84
CA ALA A 198 22.11 8.80 7.23
C ALA A 198 21.43 9.69 8.29
N PHE A 199 21.06 9.12 9.44
CA PHE A 199 20.52 9.87 10.56
C PHE A 199 21.49 10.95 11.05
N ILE A 200 22.77 10.59 11.27
CA ILE A 200 23.80 11.53 11.74
C ILE A 200 23.99 12.66 10.72
N ARG A 201 24.12 12.35 9.42
CA ARG A 201 24.28 13.35 8.36
C ARG A 201 23.08 14.32 8.29
N LEU A 202 21.86 13.80 8.41
CA LEU A 202 20.65 14.62 8.40
C LEU A 202 20.52 15.47 9.68
N TYR A 203 20.99 14.96 10.82
CA TYR A 203 21.05 15.70 12.06
C TYR A 203 22.09 16.83 12.01
N ASP A 204 23.31 16.54 11.54
CA ASP A 204 24.39 17.53 11.39
C ASP A 204 24.02 18.63 10.38
N ALA A 205 23.23 18.29 9.35
CA ALA A 205 22.67 19.24 8.40
C ALA A 205 21.49 20.08 8.96
N GLY A 206 21.06 19.85 10.20
CA GLY A 206 19.94 20.54 10.84
C GLY A 206 18.55 20.12 10.34
N LEU A 207 18.45 19.03 9.58
CA LEU A 207 17.19 18.51 9.02
C LEU A 207 16.43 17.61 10.01
N ILE A 208 17.16 16.96 10.93
CA ILE A 208 16.57 16.21 12.05
C ILE A 208 16.74 17.01 13.34
N TYR A 209 15.66 17.20 14.06
CA TYR A 209 15.64 17.91 15.34
C TYR A 209 14.66 17.25 16.32
N ARG A 210 14.85 17.53 17.61
CA ARG A 210 13.94 17.10 18.68
C ARG A 210 13.15 18.32 19.17
N ALA A 211 11.83 18.25 19.08
CA ALA A 211 10.94 19.27 19.61
C ALA A 211 9.68 18.62 20.18
N THR A 212 9.01 19.30 21.10
CA THR A 212 7.67 18.92 21.55
C THR A 212 6.65 19.47 20.55
N LYS A 213 5.98 18.57 19.82
CA LYS A 213 4.93 18.90 18.84
C LYS A 213 3.74 17.97 19.04
N MET A 214 2.58 18.40 18.53
CA MET A 214 1.42 17.51 18.42
C MET A 214 1.75 16.40 17.42
N VAL A 215 1.43 15.17 17.79
CA VAL A 215 1.71 13.97 16.99
C VAL A 215 0.49 13.05 17.02
N ASN A 216 0.31 12.25 15.98
CA ASN A 216 -0.73 11.22 15.98
C ASN A 216 -0.27 10.04 16.83
N TRP A 217 -0.95 9.80 17.94
CA TRP A 217 -0.63 8.71 18.88
C TRP A 217 -1.64 7.58 18.76
N SER A 218 -1.15 6.35 18.54
CA SER A 218 -1.99 5.16 18.60
C SER A 218 -1.99 4.59 20.02
N CYS A 219 -3.14 4.63 20.70
CA CYS A 219 -3.29 4.03 22.04
C CYS A 219 -3.12 2.50 22.02
N ALA A 220 -3.49 1.85 20.92
CA ALA A 220 -3.38 0.39 20.76
C ALA A 220 -1.92 -0.04 20.57
N LEU A 221 -1.17 0.68 19.73
CA LEU A 221 0.23 0.38 19.44
C LEU A 221 1.20 0.99 20.45
N GLN A 222 0.73 1.97 21.22
CA GLN A 222 1.55 2.80 22.12
C GLN A 222 2.74 3.43 21.39
N SER A 223 2.48 3.96 20.20
CA SER A 223 3.50 4.60 19.34
C SER A 223 2.90 5.76 18.55
N VAL A 224 3.78 6.68 18.15
CA VAL A 224 3.47 7.71 17.15
C VAL A 224 3.28 7.05 15.78
N ILE A 225 2.30 7.52 15.02
CA ILE A 225 1.98 7.10 13.64
C ILE A 225 1.97 8.31 12.69
N SER A 226 2.13 8.06 11.39
CA SER A 226 1.99 9.10 10.36
C SER A 226 0.54 9.51 10.16
N ASP A 227 0.33 10.60 9.43
CA ASP A 227 -1.00 11.17 9.20
C ASP A 227 -1.97 10.16 8.56
N ILE A 228 -3.09 9.94 9.23
CA ILE A 228 -4.27 9.28 8.67
C ILE A 228 -5.50 9.91 9.33
N GLU A 229 -6.40 10.45 8.53
CA GLU A 229 -7.61 11.11 9.02
C GLU A 229 -8.84 10.35 8.52
N PHE A 230 -9.63 9.83 9.45
CA PHE A 230 -11.02 9.46 9.20
C PHE A 230 -11.84 9.78 10.45
N GLY A 231 -13.03 10.34 10.28
CA GLY A 231 -13.92 10.65 11.40
C GLY A 231 -15.34 10.97 10.94
N VAL A 232 -16.28 10.78 11.86
CA VAL A 232 -17.69 11.16 11.70
C VAL A 232 -17.89 12.51 12.37
N LEU A 233 -18.54 13.47 11.71
CA LEU A 233 -18.79 14.79 12.29
C LEU A 233 -19.88 14.74 13.35
N HIS A 234 -19.58 15.29 14.52
CA HIS A 234 -20.50 15.54 15.62
C HIS A 234 -20.73 17.05 15.76
N ALA A 235 -21.99 17.46 15.90
CA ALA A 235 -22.34 18.85 16.20
C ALA A 235 -22.50 19.04 17.71
N ILE A 236 -21.82 20.05 18.27
CA ILE A 236 -21.86 20.44 19.68
C ILE A 236 -22.23 21.92 19.76
N GLU A 237 -23.13 22.28 20.68
CA GLU A 237 -23.52 23.67 20.91
C GLU A 237 -22.99 24.18 22.25
N PHE A 238 -22.31 25.33 22.22
CA PHE A 238 -21.77 25.99 23.40
C PHE A 238 -22.53 27.29 23.72
N PRO A 239 -23.04 27.47 24.95
CA PRO A 239 -23.67 28.72 25.36
C PRO A 239 -22.66 29.86 25.49
N ILE A 240 -23.06 31.03 24.97
CA ILE A 240 -22.27 32.26 25.07
C ILE A 240 -22.57 32.94 26.41
N ILE A 241 -21.52 33.30 27.14
CA ILE A 241 -21.64 34.09 28.37
C ILE A 241 -21.83 35.55 27.94
N ASP A 242 -22.86 36.21 28.50
CA ASP A 242 -23.26 37.58 28.16
C ASP A 242 -23.52 37.81 26.65
N PRO A 243 -24.56 37.17 26.08
CA PRO A 243 -24.83 37.22 24.65
C PRO A 243 -25.16 38.64 24.18
N PRO A 244 -24.63 39.07 23.01
CA PRO A 244 -24.91 40.40 22.47
C PRO A 244 -26.40 40.58 22.10
N SER A 245 -26.88 41.81 22.23
CA SER A 245 -28.27 42.16 21.92
C SER A 245 -28.56 41.95 20.43
N GLY A 246 -29.40 40.96 20.10
CA GLY A 246 -29.73 40.57 18.71
C GLY A 246 -28.82 39.50 18.10
N GLY A 247 -27.84 38.95 18.84
CA GLY A 247 -26.94 37.89 18.39
C GLY A 247 -27.35 36.47 18.83
N PRO A 248 -26.68 35.42 18.31
CA PRO A 248 -26.93 34.05 18.73
C PRO A 248 -26.57 33.84 20.20
N ARG A 249 -27.33 32.98 20.90
CA ARG A 249 -27.09 32.59 22.30
C ARG A 249 -26.22 31.34 22.45
N MET A 250 -26.09 30.58 21.36
CA MET A 250 -25.31 29.36 21.28
C MET A 250 -24.38 29.42 20.07
N LEU A 251 -23.17 28.87 20.21
CA LEU A 251 -22.23 28.68 19.13
C LEU A 251 -22.15 27.18 18.80
N ARG A 252 -22.51 26.82 17.57
CA ARG A 252 -22.45 25.44 17.08
C ARG A 252 -21.07 25.16 16.46
N VAL A 253 -20.42 24.11 16.93
CA VAL A 253 -19.13 23.62 16.46
C VAL A 253 -19.32 22.19 15.94
N GLU A 254 -18.74 21.89 14.79
CA GLU A 254 -18.72 20.54 14.24
C GLU A 254 -17.31 19.96 14.39
N THR A 255 -17.19 18.80 15.02
CA THR A 255 -15.92 18.13 15.31
C THR A 255 -16.03 16.63 15.10
N THR A 256 -14.97 15.99 14.62
CA THR A 256 -14.88 14.52 14.57
C THR A 256 -14.47 13.89 15.89
N ARG A 257 -14.14 14.73 16.90
CA ARG A 257 -13.55 14.31 18.17
C ARG A 257 -14.23 14.97 19.37
N PRO A 258 -15.50 14.65 19.66
CA PRO A 258 -16.25 15.27 20.75
C PRO A 258 -15.59 15.09 22.12
N GLU A 259 -14.78 14.05 22.32
CA GLU A 259 -14.02 13.81 23.55
C GLU A 259 -12.92 14.87 23.80
N THR A 260 -12.44 15.55 22.75
CA THR A 260 -11.43 16.61 22.87
C THR A 260 -11.99 17.91 23.43
N MET A 261 -13.33 18.06 23.44
CA MET A 261 -14.02 19.25 23.95
C MET A 261 -13.58 19.67 25.35
N LEU A 262 -13.20 18.72 26.22
CA LEU A 262 -12.76 19.01 27.58
C LEU A 262 -11.38 19.70 27.64
N GLY A 263 -10.59 19.56 26.58
CA GLY A 263 -9.30 20.22 26.41
C GLY A 263 -9.37 21.52 25.62
N ASP A 264 -10.55 21.91 25.12
CA ASP A 264 -10.69 23.13 24.34
C ASP A 264 -10.40 24.37 25.20
N VAL A 265 -9.64 25.30 24.64
CA VAL A 265 -9.24 26.56 25.30
C VAL A 265 -9.79 27.80 24.59
N ALA A 266 -10.15 27.66 23.32
CA ALA A 266 -10.69 28.72 22.48
C ALA A 266 -11.59 28.15 21.37
N LEU A 267 -12.49 28.98 20.85
CA LEU A 267 -13.24 28.69 19.62
C LEU A 267 -12.79 29.67 18.54
N ALA A 268 -12.46 29.17 17.35
CA ALA A 268 -11.99 30.01 16.25
C ALA A 268 -13.11 30.25 15.24
N ILE A 269 -13.29 31.51 14.82
CA ILE A 269 -14.22 31.89 13.76
C ILE A 269 -13.41 32.54 12.63
N GLY A 270 -13.72 32.17 11.39
CA GLY A 270 -13.07 32.76 10.23
C GLY A 270 -13.40 34.25 10.10
N SER A 271 -12.38 35.09 9.88
CA SER A 271 -12.50 36.55 9.70
C SER A 271 -13.53 36.97 8.64
N GLY A 272 -13.78 36.10 7.65
CA GLY A 272 -14.73 36.30 6.56
C GLY A 272 -16.20 36.07 6.90
N ASP A 273 -16.54 35.36 7.98
CA ASP A 273 -17.88 34.78 8.17
C ASP A 273 -18.94 35.82 8.57
N ALA A 274 -19.82 36.16 7.61
CA ALA A 274 -20.88 37.14 7.79
C ALA A 274 -21.89 36.80 8.89
N ARG A 275 -22.08 35.50 9.20
CA ARG A 275 -23.00 35.05 10.27
C ARG A 275 -22.61 35.58 11.63
N TYR A 276 -21.31 35.86 11.81
CA TYR A 276 -20.72 36.31 13.06
C TYR A 276 -20.11 37.73 12.93
N LYS A 277 -20.51 38.56 11.96
CA LYS A 277 -19.98 39.94 11.82
C LYS A 277 -20.82 41.03 12.48
N VAL A 278 -22.07 40.76 12.82
CA VAL A 278 -23.04 41.79 13.22
C VAL A 278 -23.15 41.90 14.74
N GLY A 279 -22.52 42.91 15.34
CA GLY A 279 -22.67 43.26 16.76
C GLY A 279 -21.59 42.67 17.70
N TRP A 280 -20.50 42.14 17.16
CA TRP A 280 -19.49 41.43 17.94
C TRP A 280 -18.12 42.11 17.82
N ALA A 281 -17.63 42.69 18.93
CA ALA A 281 -16.21 42.99 19.09
C ALA A 281 -15.51 41.70 19.51
N PHE A 282 -14.98 40.96 18.54
CA PHE A 282 -14.64 39.54 18.66
C PHE A 282 -13.38 39.18 19.46
N LEU A 283 -12.81 40.12 20.22
CA LEU A 283 -11.74 39.80 21.15
C LEU A 283 -12.34 39.54 22.53
N GLY A 284 -12.32 38.28 22.98
CA GLY A 284 -12.56 37.97 24.40
C GLY A 284 -13.99 37.59 24.80
N VAL A 285 -14.86 37.20 23.86
CA VAL A 285 -16.19 36.66 24.23
C VAL A 285 -16.00 35.31 24.90
N ALA A 286 -16.47 35.21 26.15
CA ALA A 286 -16.39 34.02 26.96
C ALA A 286 -17.47 33.02 26.57
N VAL A 287 -17.09 31.77 26.34
CA VAL A 287 -18.02 30.68 26.05
C VAL A 287 -17.96 29.64 27.15
N ALA A 288 -19.12 29.12 27.54
CA ALA A 288 -19.26 28.14 28.60
C ALA A 288 -19.12 26.71 28.07
N ASN A 289 -18.14 25.96 28.59
CA ASN A 289 -18.08 24.51 28.42
C ASN A 289 -19.04 23.86 29.43
N THR A 290 -20.24 23.50 28.95
CA THR A 290 -21.37 23.02 29.77
C THR A 290 -21.05 21.74 30.55
N VAL A 291 -20.09 20.93 30.11
CA VAL A 291 -19.65 19.73 30.82
C VAL A 291 -18.73 20.08 31.99
N LEU A 292 -17.83 21.06 31.84
CA LEU A 292 -16.92 21.49 32.89
C LEU A 292 -17.62 22.35 33.97
N GLN A 293 -18.64 23.12 33.59
CA GLN A 293 -19.40 23.95 34.54
C GLN A 293 -20.18 23.16 35.60
N ARG A 294 -20.58 21.91 35.33
CA ARG A 294 -21.30 21.08 36.31
C ARG A 294 -20.46 20.66 37.53
N ARG A 295 -19.13 20.82 37.50
CA ARG A 295 -18.23 20.39 38.58
C ARG A 295 -17.62 21.50 39.43
N GLN A 296 -17.68 22.77 39.01
CA GLN A 296 -17.11 23.88 39.76
C GLN A 296 -18.20 24.88 40.16
N ALA A 297 -18.62 24.80 41.42
CA ALA A 297 -19.43 25.83 42.04
C ALA A 297 -18.67 27.18 42.03
N ALA A 298 -19.26 28.15 41.34
CA ALA A 298 -19.29 29.58 41.67
C ALA A 298 -18.01 30.45 41.80
N SER A 299 -16.77 30.00 41.52
CA SER A 299 -15.63 30.95 41.52
C SER A 299 -14.58 30.83 40.42
N LEU A 300 -14.60 29.79 39.59
CA LEU A 300 -13.59 29.55 38.55
C LEU A 300 -14.21 28.97 37.27
N ALA A 301 -15.22 29.63 36.70
CA ALA A 301 -15.67 29.27 35.35
C ALA A 301 -14.50 29.53 34.37
N ARG A 302 -13.82 28.47 33.93
CA ARG A 302 -12.83 28.57 32.83
C ARG A 302 -13.57 29.05 31.59
N SER A 303 -13.46 30.34 31.33
CA SER A 303 -14.00 31.01 30.16
C SER A 303 -13.07 30.72 28.99
N MET A 304 -13.60 30.16 27.90
CA MET A 304 -12.86 30.05 26.64
C MET A 304 -13.05 31.34 25.84
N CYS A 305 -11.98 31.92 25.31
CA CYS A 305 -12.08 33.09 24.43
C CYS A 305 -12.35 32.66 22.99
N ALA A 306 -13.32 33.28 22.33
CA ALA A 306 -13.38 33.25 20.87
C ALA A 306 -12.27 34.15 20.29
N LEU A 307 -11.53 33.65 19.31
CA LEU A 307 -10.50 34.41 18.59
C LEU A 307 -10.83 34.45 17.09
N ILE A 308 -10.67 35.63 16.49
CA ILE A 308 -10.68 35.77 15.02
C ILE A 308 -9.29 35.39 14.52
N SER A 309 -9.23 34.38 13.66
CA SER A 309 -8.07 34.13 12.81
C SER A 309 -8.13 35.07 11.61
N SER A 310 -7.07 35.86 11.39
CA SER A 310 -6.88 36.67 10.18
C SER A 310 -6.88 35.79 8.94
#